data_AF-A0ABC8RBN3-F1
#
_entry.id   AF-A0ABC8RBN3-F1
#
_cell.length_a   1.000
_cell.length_b   1.000
_cell.length_c   1.000
_cell.angle_alpha   90.00
_cell.angle_beta   90.00
_cell.angle_gamma   90.00
#
_symmetry.space_group_name_H-M   'P 1'
#
loop_
_entity.id
_entity.type
_entity.pdbx_description
1 polymer ?
#
loop_
_entity_poly.entity_id
_entity_poly.type
_entity_poly.pdbx_seq_one_letter_code
_entity_poly.pdbx_strand_id
1 'polypeptide(L)'
;MAGIRQFELGEGLDASGVTTEILTCNCSMELVLDNKSKVFGLYIHSPVMAMSFGHLPFAISTGPELYAGSDTSTSFQLSVGTRNKPMYGAGRSMQDLLESGKGLPLVIHVSLRSRFRMVWKLINPKFEHQAQCFLVLSHAYDKKHRTQAYNSSCIVTS
;
A
#
# COMPACT_ATOMS: atom_id res chain seq x y z
N MET A 1 4.07 -5.42 11.48
CA MET A 1 3.15 -4.35 11.93
C MET A 1 2.79 -3.46 10.75
N ALA A 2 1.55 -3.58 10.29
CA ALA A 2 0.93 -2.67 9.33
C ALA A 2 0.42 -1.40 10.03
N GLY A 3 0.35 -0.30 9.31
CA GLY A 3 -0.19 0.95 9.83
C GLY A 3 0.22 2.17 9.01
N ILE A 4 -0.52 3.25 9.23
CA ILE A 4 -0.29 4.58 8.67
C ILE A 4 0.47 5.38 9.72
N ARG A 5 1.79 5.44 9.59
CA ARG A 5 2.68 6.06 10.60
C ARG A 5 2.70 7.58 10.52
N GLN A 6 2.47 8.09 9.32
CA GLN A 6 2.41 9.51 9.04
C GLN A 6 1.26 9.76 8.07
N PHE A 7 0.44 10.75 8.38
CA PHE A 7 -0.58 11.29 7.49
C PHE A 7 -0.77 12.76 7.85
N GLU A 8 -0.26 13.63 6.99
CA GLU A 8 -0.30 15.08 7.15
C GLU A 8 -0.87 15.65 5.86
N LEU A 9 -2.01 16.32 5.97
CA LEU A 9 -2.65 17.07 4.89
C LEU A 9 -2.82 18.50 5.40
N GLY A 10 -2.37 19.47 4.62
CA GLY A 10 -2.53 20.87 4.98
C GLY A 10 -2.17 21.82 3.86
N GLU A 11 -2.66 23.05 3.98
CA GLU A 11 -2.48 24.09 2.97
C GLU A 11 -1.00 24.43 2.78
N GLY A 12 -0.59 24.58 1.53
CA GLY A 12 0.77 24.96 1.18
C GLY A 12 0.89 25.44 -0.26
N LEU A 13 2.12 25.71 -0.66
CA LEU A 13 2.48 26.07 -2.03
C LEU A 13 3.24 24.91 -2.67
N ASP A 14 2.94 24.62 -3.92
CA ASP A 14 3.77 23.72 -4.72
C ASP A 14 5.07 24.40 -5.17
N ALA A 15 5.88 23.69 -5.97
CA ALA A 15 7.11 24.23 -6.52
C ALA A 15 6.92 25.42 -7.50
N SER A 16 5.71 25.62 -8.04
CA SER A 16 5.37 26.73 -8.94
C SER A 16 4.76 27.94 -8.22
N GLY A 17 4.45 27.83 -6.92
CA GLY A 17 3.81 28.88 -6.12
C GLY A 17 2.27 28.84 -6.16
N VAL A 18 1.68 27.79 -6.71
CA VAL A 18 0.23 27.55 -6.70
C VAL A 18 -0.19 26.98 -5.36
N THR A 19 -1.17 27.63 -4.73
CA THR A 19 -1.78 27.17 -3.48
C THR A 19 -2.57 25.89 -3.67
N THR A 20 -2.30 24.89 -2.84
CA THR A 20 -3.00 23.60 -2.80
C THR A 20 -2.77 22.93 -1.45
N GLU A 21 -3.57 21.92 -1.12
CA GLU A 21 -3.22 21.01 -0.03
C GLU A 21 -2.00 20.17 -0.42
N ILE A 22 -1.10 20.01 0.55
CA ILE A 22 0.13 19.24 0.45
C ILE A 22 0.00 18.00 1.35
N LEU A 23 0.12 16.82 0.75
CA LEU A 23 0.03 15.54 1.43
C LEU A 23 1.42 14.94 1.68
N THR A 24 1.67 14.56 2.92
CA THR A 24 2.74 13.63 3.30
C THR A 24 2.12 12.43 4.01
N CYS A 25 2.31 11.23 3.46
CA CYS A 25 1.78 10.02 4.08
C CYS A 25 2.75 8.84 3.96
N ASN A 26 2.74 7.97 4.98
CA ASN A 26 3.52 6.74 5.01
C ASN A 26 2.66 5.61 5.56
N CYS A 27 2.26 4.70 4.67
CA CYS A 27 1.52 3.50 4.98
C CYS A 27 2.44 2.28 4.87
N SER A 28 2.30 1.37 5.81
CA SER A 28 2.95 0.07 5.82
C SER A 28 1.89 -1.02 5.89
N MET A 29 2.12 -2.11 5.18
CA MET A 29 1.27 -3.31 5.21
C MET A 29 2.11 -4.56 5.38
N GLU A 30 1.47 -5.63 5.82
CA GLU A 30 2.09 -6.93 5.99
C GLU A 30 1.58 -7.88 4.91
N LEU A 31 2.48 -8.31 4.03
CA LEU A 31 2.23 -9.32 3.02
C LEU A 31 2.57 -10.69 3.61
N VAL A 32 1.55 -11.50 3.86
CA VAL A 32 1.73 -12.89 4.27
C VAL A 32 1.64 -13.78 3.04
N LEU A 33 2.71 -14.52 2.76
CA LEU A 33 2.81 -15.47 1.65
C LEU A 33 2.88 -16.88 2.20
N ASP A 34 1.94 -17.72 1.78
CA ASP A 34 1.86 -19.11 2.17
C ASP A 34 2.27 -20.00 0.99
N ASN A 35 3.54 -20.40 0.96
CA ASN A 35 4.05 -21.24 -0.11
C ASN A 35 3.77 -22.72 0.17
N LYS A 36 2.70 -23.24 -0.44
CA LYS A 36 2.30 -24.66 -0.34
C LYS A 36 3.16 -25.64 -1.15
N SER A 37 4.18 -25.17 -1.87
CA SER A 37 5.08 -26.06 -2.60
C SER A 37 6.04 -26.75 -1.65
N LYS A 38 6.04 -28.09 -1.63
CA LYS A 38 6.91 -28.90 -0.77
C LYS A 38 8.40 -28.86 -1.16
N VAL A 39 8.69 -28.52 -2.42
CA VAL A 39 10.05 -28.71 -3.00
C VAL A 39 10.61 -27.47 -3.68
N PHE A 40 9.80 -26.45 -3.96
CA PHE A 40 10.25 -25.25 -4.67
C PHE A 40 9.99 -23.99 -3.86
N GLY A 41 11.03 -23.17 -3.73
CA GLY A 41 10.89 -21.79 -3.26
C GLY A 41 10.18 -20.93 -4.28
N LEU A 42 9.40 -19.97 -3.79
CA LEU A 42 8.68 -19.00 -4.59
C LEU A 42 9.47 -17.70 -4.64
N TYR A 43 9.81 -17.27 -5.84
CA TYR A 43 10.45 -15.97 -6.09
C TYR A 43 9.39 -14.96 -6.47
N ILE A 44 9.36 -13.82 -5.79
CA ILE A 44 8.41 -12.75 -6.02
C ILE A 44 9.19 -11.56 -6.58
N HIS A 45 8.83 -11.14 -7.78
CA HIS A 45 9.34 -9.92 -8.38
C HIS A 45 8.88 -8.71 -7.56
N SER A 46 9.64 -7.62 -7.65
CA SER A 46 9.36 -6.35 -6.99
C SER A 46 7.87 -5.99 -6.99
N PRO A 47 7.19 -6.11 -5.83
CA PRO A 47 5.77 -5.80 -5.72
C PRO A 47 5.53 -4.32 -5.99
N VAL A 48 4.48 -3.99 -6.72
CA VAL A 48 4.10 -2.59 -6.98
C VAL A 48 2.87 -2.26 -6.15
N MET A 49 2.92 -1.13 -5.45
CA MET A 49 1.80 -0.60 -4.68
C MET A 49 1.42 0.79 -5.20
N ALA A 50 0.13 1.07 -5.22
CA ALA A 50 -0.40 2.40 -5.52
C ALA A 50 -1.50 2.76 -4.52
N MET A 51 -1.41 3.95 -3.92
CA MET A 51 -2.50 4.52 -3.11
C MET A 51 -3.27 5.56 -3.91
N SER A 52 -4.58 5.53 -3.78
CA SER A 52 -5.48 6.49 -4.42
C SER A 52 -6.57 7.02 -3.48
N PHE A 53 -7.04 8.22 -3.81
CA PHE A 53 -8.26 8.82 -3.29
C PHE A 53 -9.23 8.94 -4.46
N GLY A 54 -10.34 8.20 -4.42
CA GLY A 54 -11.20 7.99 -5.59
C GLY A 54 -10.38 7.46 -6.78
N HIS A 55 -10.46 8.14 -7.92
CA HIS A 55 -9.70 7.81 -9.13
C HIS A 55 -8.29 8.44 -9.19
N LEU A 56 -7.89 9.23 -8.19
CA LEU A 56 -6.60 9.93 -8.19
C LEU A 56 -5.52 9.12 -7.47
N PRO A 57 -4.55 8.49 -8.18
CA PRO A 57 -3.37 7.91 -7.55
C PRO A 57 -2.43 9.02 -7.07
N PHE A 58 -2.03 8.99 -5.80
CA PHE A 58 -1.14 10.02 -5.21
C PHE A 58 0.19 9.47 -4.71
N ALA A 59 0.28 8.16 -4.46
CA ALA A 59 1.51 7.49 -4.08
C ALA A 59 1.68 6.20 -4.87
N ILE A 60 2.90 5.93 -5.35
CA ILE A 60 3.27 4.68 -6.00
C ILE A 60 4.62 4.27 -5.40
N SER A 61 4.78 3.00 -5.06
CA SER A 61 6.05 2.45 -4.60
C SER A 61 6.29 1.07 -5.19
N THR A 62 7.57 0.74 -5.31
CA THR A 62 8.04 -0.57 -5.77
C THR A 62 8.88 -1.18 -4.66
N GLY A 63 8.47 -2.35 -4.19
CA GLY A 63 9.17 -3.10 -3.16
C GLY A 63 10.41 -3.84 -3.70
N PRO A 64 11.27 -4.35 -2.81
CA PRO A 64 12.35 -5.24 -3.20
C PRO A 64 11.79 -6.58 -3.71
N GLU A 65 12.61 -7.34 -4.43
CA GLU A 65 12.29 -8.73 -4.74
C GLU A 65 12.26 -9.55 -3.44
N LEU A 66 11.33 -10.50 -3.35
CA LEU A 66 11.09 -11.30 -2.15
C LEU A 66 11.24 -12.78 -2.45
N TYR A 67 11.50 -13.57 -1.41
CA TYR A 67 11.69 -15.01 -1.53
C TYR A 67 11.00 -15.75 -0.38
N ALA A 68 10.05 -16.61 -0.71
CA ALA A 68 9.41 -17.52 0.23
C ALA A 68 9.97 -18.95 0.05
N GLY A 69 10.44 -19.55 1.15
CA GLY A 69 10.93 -20.93 1.16
C GLY A 69 9.83 -21.95 0.82
N SER A 70 10.20 -23.19 0.54
CA SER A 70 9.24 -24.28 0.32
C SER A 70 8.52 -24.64 1.61
N ASP A 71 7.21 -24.90 1.53
CA ASP A 71 6.35 -25.33 2.65
C ASP A 71 6.42 -24.38 3.86
N THR A 72 6.50 -23.07 3.58
CA THR A 72 6.61 -22.05 4.62
C THR A 72 5.61 -20.91 4.40
N SER A 73 5.12 -20.38 5.53
CA SER A 73 4.43 -19.10 5.57
C SER A 73 5.42 -18.02 5.96
N THR A 74 5.69 -17.08 5.07
CA THR A 74 6.60 -15.96 5.29
C THR A 74 5.85 -14.63 5.28
N SER A 75 6.29 -13.70 6.13
CA SER A 75 5.72 -12.35 6.21
C SER A 75 6.73 -11.32 5.74
N PHE A 76 6.30 -10.40 4.88
CA PHE A 76 7.10 -9.30 4.35
C PHE A 76 6.41 -7.97 4.65
N GLN A 77 7.18 -6.98 5.08
CA GLN A 77 6.68 -5.63 5.23
C GLN A 77 6.77 -4.88 3.90
N LEU A 78 5.65 -4.35 3.43
CA LEU A 78 5.59 -3.47 2.29
C LEU A 78 5.24 -2.05 2.75
N SER A 79 5.71 -1.04 2.02
CA SER A 79 5.40 0.36 2.33
C SER A 79 5.10 1.16 1.08
N VAL A 80 4.15 2.08 1.21
CA VAL A 80 3.75 3.01 0.17
C VAL A 80 3.45 4.37 0.81
N GLY A 81 3.88 5.43 0.16
CA GLY A 81 3.78 6.75 0.73
C GLY A 81 4.25 7.82 -0.24
N THR A 82 4.05 9.06 0.18
CA THR A 82 4.45 10.23 -0.59
C THR A 82 4.87 11.33 0.38
N ARG A 83 5.65 12.29 -0.11
CA ARG A 83 6.13 13.42 0.67
C ARG A 83 5.91 14.68 -0.11
N ASN A 84 5.32 15.68 0.54
CA ASN A 84 5.03 17.00 -0.02
C ASN A 84 4.30 16.92 -1.38
N LYS A 85 3.34 15.99 -1.51
CA LYS A 85 2.59 15.78 -2.74
C LYS A 85 1.48 16.84 -2.87
N PRO A 86 1.49 17.69 -3.90
CA PRO A 86 0.37 18.58 -4.15
C PRO A 86 -0.87 17.77 -4.59
N MET A 87 -1.99 18.02 -3.94
CA MET A 87 -3.26 17.31 -4.15
C MET A 87 -4.27 18.19 -4.90
N TYR A 88 -3.92 18.66 -6.09
CA TYR A 88 -4.79 19.55 -6.87
C TYR A 88 -6.17 18.97 -7.09
N GLY A 89 -7.21 19.75 -6.76
CA GLY A 89 -8.61 19.37 -6.92
C GLY A 89 -9.12 18.31 -5.93
N ALA A 90 -8.24 17.50 -5.34
CA ALA A 90 -8.61 16.45 -4.39
C ALA A 90 -8.45 16.88 -2.92
N GLY A 91 -7.42 17.67 -2.63
CA GLY A 91 -6.98 17.98 -1.26
C GLY A 91 -8.08 18.52 -0.37
N ARG A 92 -8.80 19.56 -0.82
CA ARG A 92 -9.89 20.16 -0.05
C ARG A 92 -10.98 19.14 0.28
N SER A 93 -11.35 18.30 -0.68
CA SER A 93 -12.33 17.22 -0.47
C SER A 93 -11.83 16.18 0.54
N MET A 94 -10.53 15.86 0.52
CA MET A 94 -9.93 14.96 1.50
C MET A 94 -9.96 15.56 2.91
N GLN A 95 -9.63 16.85 3.03
CA GLN A 95 -9.65 17.59 4.29
C GLN A 95 -11.07 17.66 4.87
N ASP A 96 -12.06 18.04 4.06
CA ASP A 96 -13.46 18.11 4.48
C ASP A 96 -13.99 16.74 4.96
N LEU A 97 -13.57 15.63 4.33
CA LEU A 97 -13.94 14.28 4.77
C LEU A 97 -13.31 13.90 6.11
N LEU A 98 -12.04 14.25 6.35
CA LEU A 98 -11.37 14.04 7.63
C LEU A 98 -12.05 14.80 8.76
N GLU A 99 -12.34 16.08 8.53
CA GLU A 99 -12.98 16.96 9.51
C GLU A 99 -14.44 16.59 9.78
N SER A 100 -15.14 16.04 8.78
CA SER A 100 -16.54 15.60 8.94
C SER A 100 -16.72 14.43 9.92
N GLY A 101 -15.64 13.75 10.31
CA GLY A 101 -15.68 12.55 11.17
C GLY A 101 -16.21 11.29 10.47
N LYS A 102 -16.66 11.38 9.20
CA LYS A 102 -17.08 10.22 8.39
C LYS A 102 -15.91 9.34 7.97
N GLY A 103 -14.69 9.87 8.06
CA GLY A 103 -13.46 9.21 7.65
C GLY A 103 -13.13 9.45 6.18
N LEU A 104 -11.85 9.35 5.87
CA LEU A 104 -11.30 9.54 4.53
C LEU A 104 -11.09 8.17 3.86
N PRO A 105 -11.87 7.84 2.81
CA PRO A 105 -11.73 6.59 2.08
C PRO A 105 -10.53 6.64 1.14
N LEU A 106 -9.65 5.64 1.26
CA LEU A 106 -8.47 5.45 0.42
C LEU A 106 -8.47 4.01 -0.12
N VAL A 107 -7.82 3.80 -1.25
CA VAL A 107 -7.61 2.47 -1.82
C VAL A 107 -6.12 2.24 -1.99
N ILE A 108 -5.66 1.04 -1.61
CA ILE A 108 -4.32 0.56 -1.95
C ILE A 108 -4.44 -0.60 -2.91
N HIS A 109 -3.89 -0.42 -4.10
CA HIS A 109 -3.71 -1.48 -5.09
C HIS A 109 -2.33 -2.09 -4.90
N VAL A 110 -2.25 -3.42 -4.90
CA VAL A 110 -0.99 -4.18 -4.84
C VAL A 110 -0.96 -5.12 -6.03
N SER A 111 0.16 -5.13 -6.77
CA SER A 111 0.43 -6.07 -7.85
C SER A 111 1.66 -6.89 -7.51
N LEU A 112 1.50 -8.21 -7.54
CA LEU A 112 2.50 -9.21 -7.17
C LEU A 112 2.68 -10.19 -8.31
N ARG A 113 3.91 -10.35 -8.77
CA ARG A 113 4.26 -11.35 -9.78
C ARG A 113 5.27 -12.31 -9.20
N SER A 114 5.01 -13.60 -9.31
CA SER A 114 5.88 -14.62 -8.73
C SER A 114 6.12 -15.79 -9.69
N ARG A 115 7.16 -16.56 -9.39
CA ARG A 115 7.53 -17.77 -10.12
C ARG A 115 8.19 -18.77 -9.20
N PHE A 116 7.97 -20.06 -9.44
CA PHE A 116 8.72 -21.09 -8.73
C PHE A 116 10.15 -21.20 -9.27
N ARG A 117 11.13 -21.28 -8.35
CA ARG A 117 12.52 -21.54 -8.73
C ARG A 117 12.73 -23.04 -8.92
N MET A 118 12.47 -23.53 -10.12
CA MET A 118 12.76 -24.92 -10.47
C MET A 118 14.20 -25.10 -10.95
N VAL A 119 14.88 -26.09 -10.39
CA VAL A 119 16.09 -26.65 -10.98
C VAL A 119 15.65 -27.32 -12.29
N TRP A 120 16.37 -27.11 -13.40
CA TRP A 120 16.11 -27.62 -14.76
C TRP A 120 15.28 -26.75 -15.73
N LYS A 121 14.67 -25.63 -15.32
CA LYS A 121 13.94 -24.67 -16.21
C LYS A 121 12.87 -25.30 -17.14
N LEU A 122 12.51 -26.58 -16.98
CA LEU A 122 11.61 -27.30 -17.88
C LEU A 122 10.19 -26.72 -17.85
N ILE A 123 9.78 -26.27 -16.66
CA ILE A 123 8.51 -25.59 -16.41
C ILE A 123 8.87 -24.36 -15.56
N ASN A 124 8.26 -23.21 -15.85
CA ASN A 124 8.47 -21.97 -15.11
C ASN A 124 7.12 -21.27 -14.90
N PRO A 125 6.28 -21.78 -13.97
CA PRO A 125 4.95 -21.27 -13.74
C PRO A 125 5.09 -19.87 -13.19
N LYS A 126 4.36 -18.95 -13.80
CA LYS A 126 4.25 -17.56 -13.37
C LYS A 126 2.88 -17.39 -12.75
N PHE A 127 2.84 -16.70 -11.63
CA PHE A 127 1.61 -16.32 -10.96
C PHE A 127 1.57 -14.80 -10.89
N GLU A 128 0.38 -14.26 -11.11
CA GLU A 128 0.10 -12.85 -10.94
C GLU A 128 -1.05 -12.74 -9.97
N HIS A 129 -0.86 -11.96 -8.91
CA HIS A 129 -1.88 -11.69 -7.92
C HIS A 129 -2.04 -10.20 -7.80
N GLN A 130 -3.28 -9.79 -7.62
CA GLN A 130 -3.62 -8.40 -7.33
C GLN A 130 -4.36 -8.36 -6.00
N ALA A 131 -4.13 -7.31 -5.22
CA ALA A 131 -4.92 -7.04 -4.04
C ALA A 131 -5.45 -5.61 -4.08
N GLN A 132 -6.67 -5.44 -3.62
CA GLN A 132 -7.29 -4.13 -3.41
C GLN A 132 -7.68 -4.02 -1.94
N CYS A 133 -7.04 -3.09 -1.24
CA CYS A 133 -7.31 -2.80 0.15
C CYS A 133 -8.07 -1.47 0.26
N PHE A 134 -9.30 -1.53 0.75
CA PHE A 134 -10.09 -0.36 1.10
C PHE A 134 -9.73 0.06 2.53
N LEU A 135 -9.40 1.34 2.70
CA LEU A 135 -9.03 1.93 3.97
C LEU A 135 -9.93 3.13 4.26
N VAL A 136 -10.46 3.22 5.47
CA VAL A 136 -11.16 4.41 5.95
C VAL A 136 -10.35 5.00 7.08
N LEU A 137 -9.70 6.13 6.80
CA LEU A 137 -8.84 6.83 7.74
C LEU A 137 -9.68 7.74 8.64
N SER A 138 -9.45 7.67 9.95
CA SER A 138 -10.04 8.59 10.92
C SER A 138 -9.08 9.76 11.20
N HIS A 139 -9.62 10.91 11.63
CA HIS A 139 -8.81 12.02 12.13
C HIS A 139 -8.12 11.70 13.47
N ALA A 140 -8.60 10.70 14.22
CA ALA A 140 -8.02 10.31 15.50
C ALA A 140 -6.66 9.58 15.33
N TYR A 141 -5.72 9.86 16.24
CA TYR A 141 -4.44 9.16 16.30
C TYR A 141 -4.48 8.05 17.36
N ASP A 142 -4.15 6.82 16.97
CA ASP A 142 -3.98 5.69 17.87
C ASP A 142 -2.59 5.75 18.54
N LYS A 143 -2.57 6.29 19.76
CA LYS A 143 -1.35 6.41 20.57
C LYS A 143 -0.74 5.06 20.96
N LYS A 144 -1.55 4.00 21.11
CA LYS A 144 -1.09 2.68 21.55
C LYS A 144 -0.29 2.01 20.44
N HIS A 145 -0.79 2.06 19.21
CA HIS A 145 -0.14 1.44 18.05
C HIS A 145 0.73 2.42 17.24
N ARG A 146 0.78 3.70 17.66
CA ARG A 146 1.57 4.77 17.02
C ARG A 146 1.25 4.92 15.54
N THR A 147 -0.04 4.98 15.23
CA THR A 147 -0.56 5.03 13.86
C THR A 147 -1.82 5.88 13.82
N GLN A 148 -2.13 6.48 12.68
CA GLN A 148 -3.44 7.06 12.46
C GLN A 148 -4.51 5.97 12.63
N ALA A 149 -5.64 6.25 13.28
CA ALA A 149 -6.69 5.26 13.41
C ALA A 149 -7.34 5.00 12.04
N TYR A 150 -7.52 3.73 11.67
CA TYR A 150 -8.12 3.34 10.41
C TYR A 150 -8.89 2.02 10.54
N ASN A 151 -9.88 1.84 9.68
CA ASN A 151 -10.46 0.54 9.38
C ASN A 151 -10.01 0.10 7.99
N SER A 152 -9.75 -1.19 7.80
CA SER A 152 -9.34 -1.73 6.51
C SER A 152 -10.00 -3.05 6.17
N SER A 153 -10.16 -3.30 4.88
CA SER A 153 -10.53 -4.60 4.32
C SER A 153 -9.76 -4.80 3.02
N CYS A 154 -9.34 -6.03 2.74
CA CYS A 154 -8.57 -6.35 1.54
C CYS A 154 -9.21 -7.52 0.80
N ILE A 155 -9.26 -7.40 -0.52
CA ILE A 155 -9.69 -8.44 -1.43
C ILE A 155 -8.50 -8.80 -2.32
N VAL A 156 -8.19 -10.09 -2.39
CA VAL A 156 -7.11 -10.62 -3.24
C VAL A 156 -7.73 -11.33 -4.43
N THR A 157 -7.28 -10.98 -5.63
CA THR A 157 -7.67 -11.60 -6.89
C THR A 157 -6.44 -12.27 -7.54
N SER A 158 -6.68 -13.39 -8.23
CA SER A 158 -5.68 -14.12 -9.02
C SER A 158 -6.02 -14.04 -10.50
#